data_AF-A0A7W1MSD5-F1
#
_entry.id   AF-A0A7W1MSD5-F1
#
_cell.length_a   1.000
_cell.length_b   1.000
_cell.length_c   1.000
_cell.angle_alpha   90.00
_cell.angle_beta   90.00
_cell.angle_gamma   90.00
#
_symmetry.space_group_name_H-M   'P 1'
#
loop_
_entity.id
_entity.type
_entity.pdbx_description
1 polymer ?
#
loop_
_entity_poly.entity_id
_entity_poly.type
_entity_poly.pdbx_seq_one_letter_code
_entity_poly.pdbx_strand_id
1 'polypeptide(L)' 'MRDYFDMNVSTQVDRIRTAVRLDGFFVAGSEELAVLCSDGASEQKTTTGIEQIAEWEGWACQRLPNAMVRFSVRGQ' A
#
# COMPACT_ATOMS: atom_id res chain seq x y z
N MET A 1 -11.86 11.94 -11.13
CA MET A 1 -11.56 10.49 -11.13
C MET A 1 -10.19 10.36 -11.78
N ARG A 2 -9.11 10.45 -10.99
CA ARG A 2 -7.75 10.40 -11.52
C ARG A 2 -7.35 8.94 -11.70
N ASP A 3 -7.54 8.53 -12.94
CA ASP A 3 -6.90 7.43 -13.64
C ASP A 3 -5.83 6.62 -12.88
N TYR A 4 -6.13 5.33 -12.75
CA TYR A 4 -5.17 4.24 -12.49
C TYR A 4 -4.25 4.03 -13.71
N PHE A 5 -3.63 5.07 -14.26
CA PHE A 5 -2.84 4.97 -15.51
C PHE A 5 -1.47 4.29 -15.34
N ASP A 6 -1.05 3.97 -14.11
CA ASP A 6 0.11 3.13 -13.89
C ASP A 6 -0.36 1.68 -13.72
N MET A 7 -0.25 0.86 -14.76
CA MET A 7 -0.45 -0.61 -14.67
C MET A 7 0.35 -1.21 -13.50
N ASN A 8 1.46 -0.58 -13.12
CA ASN A 8 2.29 -0.94 -11.98
C ASN A 8 1.58 -0.77 -10.63
N VAL A 9 0.79 0.29 -10.44
CA VAL A 9 0.02 0.52 -9.19
C VAL A 9 -1.04 -0.57 -9.04
N SER A 10 -1.84 -0.80 -10.07
CA SER A 10 -2.91 -1.83 -10.03
C SER A 10 -2.33 -3.21 -9.80
N THR A 11 -1.22 -3.54 -10.48
CA THR A 11 -0.50 -4.81 -10.28
C THR A 11 0.03 -4.95 -8.86
N GLN A 12 0.56 -3.87 -8.26
CA GLN A 12 1.02 -3.94 -6.89
C GLN A 12 -0.12 -4.06 -5.89
N VAL A 13 -1.22 -3.33 -6.07
CA VAL A 13 -2.40 -3.47 -5.21
C VAL A 13 -2.95 -4.90 -5.28
N ASP A 14 -2.98 -5.54 -6.44
CA ASP A 14 -3.43 -6.93 -6.60
C ASP A 14 -2.50 -7.93 -5.90
N ARG A 15 -1.17 -7.70 -5.94
CA ARG A 15 -0.18 -8.49 -5.19
C ARG A 15 -0.39 -8.34 -3.69
N ILE A 16 -0.55 -7.12 -3.19
CA ILE A 16 -0.83 -6.84 -1.77
C ILE A 16 -2.12 -7.54 -1.36
N ARG A 17 -3.17 -7.43 -2.18
CA ARG A 17 -4.48 -8.07 -1.93
C ARG A 17 -4.37 -9.58 -1.84
N THR A 18 -3.64 -10.20 -2.75
CA THR A 18 -3.42 -11.66 -2.75
C THR A 18 -2.69 -12.10 -1.50
N ALA A 19 -1.60 -11.41 -1.12
CA ALA A 19 -0.85 -11.72 0.09
C ALA A 19 -1.67 -11.49 1.37
N VAL A 20 -2.39 -10.37 1.48
CA VAL A 20 -3.29 -10.10 2.61
C VAL A 20 -4.39 -11.16 2.72
N ARG A 21 -4.89 -11.71 1.59
CA ARG A 21 -5.86 -12.82 1.59
C ARG A 21 -5.26 -14.18 1.98
N LEU A 22 -4.02 -14.46 1.58
CA LEU A 22 -3.38 -15.76 1.82
C LEU A 22 -2.73 -15.84 3.20
N ASP A 23 -1.99 -14.81 3.59
CA ASP A 23 -1.18 -14.74 4.82
C ASP A 23 -1.83 -13.91 5.93
N GLY A 24 -2.93 -13.18 5.62
CA GLY A 24 -3.59 -12.25 6.55
C GLY A 24 -2.91 -10.89 6.64
N PHE A 25 -1.69 -10.75 6.10
CA PHE A 25 -0.96 -9.50 6.05
C PHE A 25 0.03 -9.45 4.88
N PHE A 26 0.50 -8.25 4.55
CA PHE A 26 1.57 -7.99 3.60
C PHE A 26 2.48 -6.89 4.14
N VAL A 27 3.79 -6.99 3.94
CA VAL A 27 4.74 -5.94 4.34
C VAL A 27 5.39 -5.38 3.09
N ALA A 28 5.14 -4.11 2.82
CA ALA A 28 5.74 -3.38 1.70
C ALA A 28 6.93 -2.55 2.18
N GLY A 29 8.06 -2.65 1.48
CA GLY A 29 9.20 -1.76 1.65
C GLY A 29 9.04 -0.43 0.91
N SER A 30 9.95 0.52 1.16
CA SER A 30 9.89 1.85 0.55
C SER A 30 9.87 1.85 -0.98
N GLU A 31 10.52 0.86 -1.63
CA GLU A 31 10.51 0.71 -3.09
C GLU A 31 9.13 0.28 -3.62
N GLU A 32 8.47 -0.67 -2.96
CA GLU A 32 7.12 -1.13 -3.33
C GLU A 32 6.09 -0.03 -3.09
N LEU A 33 6.28 0.73 -2.02
CA LEU A 33 5.46 1.89 -1.67
C LEU A 33 5.67 3.06 -2.63
N ALA A 34 6.90 3.23 -3.16
CA ALA A 34 7.19 4.24 -4.18
C ALA A 34 6.42 3.96 -5.48
N VAL A 35 6.19 2.69 -5.83
CA VAL A 35 5.34 2.32 -6.97
C VAL A 35 3.88 2.75 -6.75
N LEU A 36 3.40 2.69 -5.51
CA LEU A 36 2.04 3.13 -5.16
C LEU A 36 1.90 4.67 -5.17
N CYS A 37 3.00 5.40 -5.06
CA CYS A 37 3.06 6.85 -5.06
C CYS A 37 4.08 7.32 -6.11
N SER A 38 3.71 7.23 -7.40
CA SER A 38 4.53 7.55 -8.60
C SER A 38 5.21 8.94 -8.64
N ASP A 39 5.08 9.80 -7.62
CA ASP A 39 5.44 11.21 -7.71
C ASP A 39 6.43 11.66 -6.63
N GLY A 40 7.57 10.96 -6.47
CA GLY A 40 8.74 11.46 -5.70
C GLY A 40 8.40 12.09 -4.35
N ALA A 41 7.31 11.64 -3.74
CA ALA A 41 6.59 12.46 -2.81
C ALA A 41 7.29 12.34 -1.46
N SER A 42 7.47 13.46 -0.75
CA SER A 42 8.03 13.44 0.61
C SER A 42 7.33 12.34 1.44
N GLU A 43 8.04 11.65 2.33
CA GLU A 43 7.53 10.49 3.11
C GLU A 43 6.10 10.67 3.65
N GLN A 44 5.74 11.90 4.02
CA GLN A 44 4.38 12.27 4.45
C GLN A 44 3.31 12.03 3.38
N LYS A 45 3.52 12.47 2.14
CA LYS A 45 2.58 12.26 1.03
C LYS A 45 2.47 10.79 0.64
N THR A 46 3.60 10.08 0.62
CA THR A 46 3.62 8.64 0.38
C THR A 46 2.78 7.91 1.42
N THR A 47 2.88 8.33 2.68
CA THR A 47 2.05 7.76 3.74
C THR A 47 0.58 8.05 3.54
N THR A 48 0.21 9.29 3.26
CA THR A 48 -1.20 9.64 3.01
C THR A 48 -1.77 8.88 1.81
N GLY A 49 -0.97 8.60 0.77
CA GLY A 49 -1.39 7.76 -0.35
C GLY A 49 -1.62 6.31 0.07
N ILE A 50 -0.70 5.75 0.86
CA ILE A 50 -0.78 4.39 1.39
C ILE A 50 -1.99 4.20 2.31
N GLU A 51 -2.22 5.14 3.22
CA GLU A 51 -3.35 5.12 4.14
C GLU A 51 -4.68 5.18 3.38
N GLN A 52 -4.75 5.99 2.31
CA GLN A 52 -5.91 6.01 1.43
C GLN A 52 -6.10 4.68 0.71
N ILE A 53 -5.05 4.08 0.12
CA ILE A 53 -5.17 2.77 -0.55
C ILE A 53 -5.65 1.70 0.44
N ALA A 54 -5.06 1.67 1.64
CA ALA A 54 -5.47 0.77 2.70
C ALA A 54 -6.94 1.00 3.09
N GLU A 55 -7.36 2.25 3.26
CA GLU A 55 -8.76 2.58 3.58
C GLU A 55 -9.73 2.14 2.49
N TRP A 56 -9.40 2.38 1.22
CA TRP A 56 -10.21 1.98 0.08
C TRP A 56 -10.37 0.46 -0.03
N GLU A 57 -9.31 -0.30 0.23
CA GLU A 57 -9.36 -1.76 0.22
C GLU A 57 -9.87 -2.37 1.54
N GLY A 58 -10.14 -1.56 2.56
CA GLY A 58 -10.57 -2.04 3.88
C GLY A 58 -9.46 -2.71 4.68
N TRP A 59 -8.21 -2.34 4.43
CA TRP A 59 -7.04 -2.79 5.16
C TRP A 59 -6.64 -1.83 6.29
N ALA A 60 -6.04 -2.38 7.32
CA ALA A 60 -5.29 -1.64 8.32
C ALA A 60 -3.86 -1.49 7.82
N CYS A 61 -3.31 -0.28 7.95
CA CYS A 61 -1.93 0.02 7.64
C CYS A 61 -1.19 0.35 8.95
N GLN A 62 -0.07 -0.32 9.19
CA GLN A 62 0.80 -0.08 10.33
C GLN A 62 2.21 0.23 9.84
N ARG A 63 2.78 1.36 10.28
CA ARG A 63 4.18 1.67 10.01
C ARG A 63 5.09 0.80 10.87
N LEU A 64 6.06 0.18 10.22
CA LEU A 64 7.13 -0.58 10.86
C LEU A 64 8.44 0.24 10.85
N PRO A 65 9.40 -0.09 11.74
CA PRO A 65 10.75 0.47 11.63
C PRO A 65 11.37 0.15 10.25
N ASN A 66 12.28 0.99 9.79
CA ASN A 66 12.92 0.92 8.45
C ASN A 66 12.04 1.34 7.25
N ALA A 67 11.11 2.28 7.45
CA ALA A 67 10.26 2.82 6.38
C ALA A 67 9.43 1.74 5.63
N MET A 68 9.10 0.67 6.35
CA MET A 68 8.20 -0.40 5.90
C MET A 68 6.77 -0.13 6.36
N VAL A 69 5.80 -0.61 5.61
CA VAL A 69 4.39 -0.56 5.98
C VAL A 69 3.79 -1.95 5.90
N ARG A 70 3.12 -2.34 6.98
CA ARG A 70 2.34 -3.57 7.05
C ARG A 70 0.88 -3.27 6.72
N PHE A 71 0.35 -3.97 5.74
CA PHE A 71 -1.07 -4.03 5.43
C PHE A 71 -1.66 -5.31 6.04
N SER A 72 -2.83 -5.22 6.65
CA SER A 72 -3.58 -6.37 7.15
C SER A 72 -5.08 -6.12 6.98
N VAL A 73 -5.91 -7.15 7.03
CA VAL A 73 -7.37 -6.95 6.95
C VAL A 73 -7.85 -6.14 8.17
N ARG A 74 -8.76 -5.16 7.99
CA ARG A 74 -9.43 -4.54 9.15
C ARG A 74 -10.38 -5.55 9.77
N GLY A 75 -10.11 -5.97 11.01
CA GLY A 75 -11.03 -6.78 11.80
C GLY A 75 -10.66 -8.25 12.02
N GLN A 76 -9.36 -8.58 12.03
CA GLN A 76 -8.89 -9.86 12.55
C GLN A 76 -8.42 -9.73 14.00
#